data_AF-A0A6F9D9Y5-F1
#
_entry.id   AF-A0A6F9D9Y5-F1
#
_cell.length_a   1.000
_cell.length_b   1.000
_cell.length_c   1.000
_cell.angle_alpha   90.00
_cell.angle_beta   90.00
_cell.angle_gamma   90.00
#
_symmetry.space_group_name_H-M   'P 1'
#
loop_
_entity.id
_entity.type
_entity.pdbx_description
1 polymer ?
#
loop_
_entity_poly.entity_id
_entity_poly.type
_entity_poly.pdbx_seq_one_letter_code
_entity_poly.pdbx_strand_id
1 'polypeptide(L)'
;MVDSLNPIGAEANSICKRLVENTQFAKNVIQQGELSKQYIRVRHEDFALNPIEITQHIYDFVGINMNPTIKKWLKEATSQQNDANLSVKQSQGTKRNAAKVISAWRSKLSWDKVQMVQKICSEPLDLLGYRRFDSKKDLKSIESIPHVMKTDAK
;
A
#
# COMPACT_ATOMS: atom_id res chain seq x y z
N MET A 1 -11.83 -30.68 21.54
CA MET A 1 -11.95 -29.21 21.60
C MET A 1 -11.04 -28.64 20.52
N VAL A 2 -11.55 -28.57 19.29
CA VAL A 2 -10.81 -27.96 18.18
C VAL A 2 -10.97 -26.46 18.35
N ASP A 3 -9.91 -25.82 18.82
CA ASP A 3 -9.37 -24.63 18.18
C ASP A 3 -10.45 -23.64 17.71
N SER A 4 -10.83 -22.73 18.61
CA SER A 4 -11.36 -21.41 18.26
C SER A 4 -10.25 -20.66 17.50
N LEU A 5 -9.93 -21.17 16.30
CA LEU A 5 -8.81 -20.79 15.46
C LEU A 5 -8.85 -19.30 15.30
N ASN A 6 -7.78 -18.68 15.76
CA ASN A 6 -7.56 -17.26 15.69
C ASN A 6 -7.95 -16.74 14.29
N PRO A 7 -9.11 -16.07 14.16
CA PRO A 7 -9.69 -15.79 12.85
C PRO A 7 -8.81 -14.81 12.06
N ILE A 8 -8.10 -13.94 12.77
CA ILE A 8 -7.11 -13.02 12.19
C ILE A 8 -5.95 -13.81 11.60
N GLY A 9 -5.49 -14.88 12.27
CA GLY A 9 -4.42 -15.73 11.77
C GLY A 9 -4.83 -16.49 10.51
N ALA A 10 -6.03 -17.07 10.48
CA ALA A 10 -6.55 -17.79 9.31
C ALA A 10 -6.74 -16.85 8.10
N GLU A 11 -7.30 -15.66 8.33
CA GLU A 11 -7.49 -14.63 7.30
C GLU A 11 -6.14 -14.10 6.79
N ALA A 12 -5.20 -13.78 7.68
CA ALA A 12 -3.85 -13.36 7.31
C ALA A 12 -3.16 -14.42 6.45
N ASN A 13 -3.26 -15.70 6.82
CA ASN A 13 -2.66 -16.79 6.05
C ASN A 13 -3.24 -16.88 4.63
N SER A 14 -4.56 -16.79 4.48
CA SER A 14 -5.22 -16.81 3.17
C SER A 14 -4.80 -15.64 2.27
N ILE A 15 -4.80 -14.42 2.83
CA ILE A 15 -4.39 -13.21 2.10
C ILE A 15 -2.91 -13.29 1.71
N CYS A 16 -2.05 -13.65 2.65
CA CYS A 16 -0.60 -13.65 2.45
C CYS A 16 -0.15 -14.74 1.47
N LYS A 17 -0.79 -15.91 1.48
CA LYS A 17 -0.58 -16.93 0.44
C LYS A 17 -0.91 -16.40 -0.96
N ARG A 18 -2.06 -15.73 -1.12
CA ARG A 18 -2.44 -15.11 -2.41
C ARG A 18 -1.47 -14.00 -2.83
N LEU A 19 -0.95 -13.23 -1.89
CA LEU A 19 0.07 -12.21 -2.19
C LEU A 19 1.36 -12.83 -2.71
N VAL A 20 1.82 -13.95 -2.14
CA VAL A 20 2.98 -14.69 -2.64
C VAL A 20 2.72 -15.18 -4.07
N GLU A 21 1.61 -15.89 -4.29
CA GLU A 21 1.24 -16.45 -5.60
C GLU A 21 1.19 -15.36 -6.68
N ASN A 22 0.50 -14.24 -6.40
CA ASN A 22 0.39 -13.13 -7.35
C ASN A 22 1.74 -12.44 -7.60
N THR A 23 2.55 -12.26 -6.55
CA THR A 23 3.86 -11.60 -6.68
C THR A 23 4.83 -12.47 -7.46
N GLN A 24 4.86 -13.77 -7.20
CA GLN A 24 5.68 -14.72 -7.94
C GLN A 24 5.21 -14.85 -9.39
N PHE A 25 3.91 -14.88 -9.65
CA PHE A 25 3.38 -14.88 -11.01
C PHE A 25 3.79 -13.62 -11.78
N ALA A 26 3.60 -12.45 -11.18
CA ALA A 26 4.04 -11.19 -11.78
C ALA A 26 5.56 -11.20 -12.06
N LYS A 27 6.37 -11.67 -11.12
CA LYS A 27 7.83 -11.69 -11.25
C LYS A 27 8.32 -12.71 -12.28
N ASN A 28 7.82 -13.94 -12.23
CA ASN A 28 8.39 -15.07 -12.96
C ASN A 28 7.74 -15.29 -14.32
N VAL A 29 6.48 -14.88 -14.50
CA VAL A 29 5.74 -15.07 -15.76
C VAL A 29 5.62 -13.75 -16.51
N ILE A 30 5.13 -12.70 -15.85
CA ILE A 30 4.85 -11.43 -16.54
C ILE A 30 6.15 -10.68 -16.84
N GLN A 31 6.99 -10.45 -15.83
CA GLN A 31 8.21 -9.66 -15.97
C GLN A 31 9.31 -10.37 -16.77
N GLN A 32 9.33 -11.71 -16.81
CA GLN A 32 10.28 -12.47 -17.63
C GLN A 32 9.77 -12.77 -19.05
N GLY A 33 8.52 -12.42 -19.36
CA GLY A 33 7.88 -12.73 -20.63
C GLY A 33 7.56 -11.52 -21.50
N GLU A 34 6.81 -11.77 -22.55
CA GLU A 34 6.35 -10.78 -23.54
C GLU A 34 5.44 -9.69 -22.96
N LEU A 35 4.87 -9.94 -21.77
CA LEU A 35 3.98 -9.02 -21.07
C LEU A 35 4.72 -8.04 -20.15
N SER A 36 6.05 -8.12 -20.07
CA SER A 36 6.87 -7.25 -19.20
C SER A 36 6.65 -5.76 -19.45
N LYS A 37 6.50 -5.35 -20.72
CA LYS A 37 6.19 -3.97 -21.12
C LYS A 37 4.72 -3.58 -20.95
N GLN A 38 3.85 -4.53 -20.62
CA GLN A 38 2.40 -4.37 -20.48
C GLN A 38 1.95 -4.49 -19.01
N TYR A 39 2.89 -4.49 -18.08
CA TYR A 39 2.63 -4.58 -16.65
C TYR A 39 3.38 -3.52 -15.85
N ILE A 40 2.65 -2.83 -14.97
CA ILE A 40 3.22 -2.04 -13.88
C ILE A 40 2.59 -2.45 -12.55
N ARG A 41 3.41 -2.40 -11.50
CA ARG A 41 2.94 -2.58 -10.12
C ARG A 41 2.92 -1.23 -9.42
N VAL A 42 1.76 -0.80 -8.97
CA VAL A 42 1.57 0.44 -8.21
C VAL A 42 1.21 0.10 -6.78
N ARG A 43 1.98 0.59 -5.80
CA ARG A 43 1.65 0.43 -4.38
C ARG A 43 0.73 1.56 -3.93
N HIS A 44 -0.23 1.23 -3.08
CA HIS A 44 -1.19 2.19 -2.55
C HIS A 44 -0.51 3.29 -1.74
N GLU A 45 0.54 2.97 -0.99
CA GLU A 45 1.30 3.91 -0.17
C GLU A 45 2.05 4.94 -1.01
N ASP A 46 2.68 4.51 -2.11
CA ASP A 46 3.37 5.44 -3.03
C ASP A 46 2.38 6.40 -3.67
N PHE A 47 1.22 5.88 -4.11
CA PHE A 47 0.17 6.69 -4.68
C PHE A 47 -0.43 7.66 -3.65
N ALA A 48 -0.62 7.21 -2.41
CA ALA A 48 -1.12 8.05 -1.32
C ALA A 48 -0.17 9.20 -0.97
N LEU A 49 1.14 8.96 -1.03
CA LEU A 49 2.18 9.95 -0.71
C LEU A 49 2.51 10.88 -1.89
N ASN A 50 2.54 10.34 -3.11
CA ASN A 50 2.95 11.07 -4.32
C ASN A 50 1.90 10.91 -5.44
N PRO A 51 0.63 11.29 -5.22
CA PRO A 51 -0.47 10.99 -6.13
C PRO A 51 -0.27 11.58 -7.53
N ILE A 52 0.36 12.77 -7.63
CA ILE A 52 0.62 13.42 -8.93
C ILE A 52 1.70 12.65 -9.70
N GLU A 53 2.80 12.30 -9.05
CA GLU A 53 3.94 11.64 -9.68
C GLU A 53 3.56 10.21 -10.11
N ILE A 54 2.93 9.45 -9.22
CA ILE A 54 2.50 8.09 -9.55
C ILE A 54 1.40 8.09 -10.62
N THR A 55 0.48 9.06 -10.61
CA THR A 55 -0.49 9.17 -11.71
C THR A 55 0.19 9.50 -13.03
N GLN A 56 1.14 10.44 -13.04
CA GLN A 56 1.88 10.75 -14.26
C GLN A 56 2.60 9.49 -14.80
N HIS A 57 3.25 8.72 -13.93
CA HIS A 57 3.89 7.46 -14.33
C HIS A 57 2.90 6.45 -14.93
N ILE A 58 1.69 6.32 -14.37
CA ILE A 58 0.63 5.47 -14.95
C ILE A 58 0.22 5.96 -16.34
N TYR A 59 0.04 7.27 -16.52
CA TYR A 59 -0.34 7.88 -17.80
C TYR A 59 0.75 7.68 -18.87
N ASP A 60 2.01 7.89 -18.50
CA ASP A 60 3.16 7.67 -19.37
C ASP A 60 3.25 6.19 -19.79
N PHE A 61 3.03 5.28 -18.83
CA PHE A 61 3.03 3.84 -19.08
C PHE A 61 1.97 3.40 -20.11
N VAL A 62 0.76 3.96 -20.04
CA VAL A 62 -0.31 3.66 -21.01
C VAL A 62 -0.24 4.51 -22.29
N GLY A 63 0.76 5.39 -22.41
CA GLY A 63 0.95 6.24 -23.60
C GLY A 63 -0.09 7.35 -23.76
N ILE A 64 -0.68 7.83 -22.65
CA ILE A 64 -1.71 8.88 -22.66
C ILE A 64 -1.15 10.14 -21.98
N ASN A 65 -1.34 11.31 -22.60
CA ASN A 65 -0.99 12.57 -21.95
C ASN A 65 -1.96 12.90 -20.81
N MET A 66 -1.45 13.13 -19.60
CA MET A 66 -2.29 13.52 -18.47
C MET A 66 -2.90 14.92 -18.67
N ASN A 67 -4.23 14.99 -18.69
CA ASN A 67 -4.94 16.25 -18.81
C ASN A 67 -4.71 17.15 -17.56
N PRO A 68 -4.44 18.46 -17.73
CA PRO A 68 -4.29 19.40 -16.62
C PRO A 68 -5.43 19.37 -15.58
N THR A 69 -6.66 19.09 -16.00
CA THR A 69 -7.83 18.95 -15.10
C THR A 69 -7.68 17.77 -14.14
N ILE A 70 -7.09 16.65 -14.57
CA ILE A 70 -6.80 15.50 -13.69
C ILE A 70 -5.75 15.88 -12.65
N LYS A 71 -4.68 16.57 -13.07
CA LYS A 71 -3.66 17.07 -12.15
C LYS A 71 -4.23 18.03 -11.10
N LYS A 72 -5.18 18.88 -11.51
CA LYS A 72 -5.90 19.79 -10.60
C LYS A 72 -6.78 19.01 -9.62
N TRP A 73 -7.59 18.07 -10.12
CA TRP A 73 -8.45 17.23 -9.29
C TRP A 73 -7.65 16.41 -8.27
N LEU A 74 -6.52 15.81 -8.67
CA LEU A 74 -5.64 15.07 -7.76
C LEU A 74 -5.18 15.95 -6.60
N LYS A 75 -4.70 17.17 -6.88
CA LYS A 75 -4.29 18.13 -5.84
C LYS A 75 -5.42 18.42 -4.85
N GLU A 76 -6.66 18.57 -5.34
CA GLU A 76 -7.82 18.87 -4.51
C GLU A 76 -8.28 17.66 -3.68
N ALA A 77 -8.25 16.46 -4.27
CA ALA A 77 -8.66 15.21 -3.62
C ALA A 77 -7.68 14.78 -2.51
N THR A 78 -6.37 15.02 -2.69
CA THR A 78 -5.32 14.55 -1.76
C THR A 78 -4.73 15.64 -0.85
N SER A 79 -5.26 16.87 -0.86
CA SER A 79 -4.77 17.96 -0.02
C SER A 79 -4.93 17.68 1.48
N GLN A 80 -3.89 18.02 2.27
CA GLN A 80 -3.88 17.92 3.74
C GLN A 80 -4.98 18.75 4.43
N GLN A 81 -5.54 19.77 3.76
CA GLN A 81 -6.63 20.59 4.28
C GLN A 81 -7.98 19.87 4.34
N ASN A 82 -8.08 18.68 3.77
CA ASN A 82 -9.30 17.89 3.77
C ASN A 82 -9.69 17.34 5.16
N ASP A 83 -8.80 17.39 6.16
CA ASP A 83 -9.12 17.00 7.55
C ASP A 83 -9.89 18.09 8.33
N ALA A 84 -9.97 19.34 7.85
CA ALA A 84 -10.51 20.46 8.62
C ALA A 84 -12.04 20.56 8.65
N ASN A 85 -12.78 19.83 7.80
CA ASN A 85 -14.24 19.95 7.68
C ASN A 85 -14.91 18.64 7.25
N LEU A 86 -14.69 17.53 7.96
CA LEU A 86 -15.41 16.27 7.68
C LEU A 86 -16.48 16.01 8.75
N SER A 87 -17.73 16.34 8.41
CA SER A 87 -18.90 15.85 9.14
C SER A 87 -19.03 14.33 8.96
N VAL A 88 -19.68 13.64 9.91
CA VAL A 88 -19.86 12.17 9.94
C VAL A 88 -20.45 11.60 8.63
N LYS A 89 -21.16 12.41 7.84
CA LYS A 89 -21.73 12.05 6.52
C LYS A 89 -20.69 12.02 5.37
N GLN A 90 -19.50 12.57 5.54
CA GLN A 90 -18.42 12.56 4.54
C GLN A 90 -17.41 11.41 4.76
N SER A 91 -17.73 10.45 5.63
CA SER A 91 -16.89 9.27 5.86
C SER A 91 -16.73 8.38 4.62
N GLN A 92 -17.43 8.65 3.51
CA GLN A 92 -17.28 7.96 2.21
C GLN A 92 -16.68 8.86 1.11
N GLY A 93 -16.18 10.06 1.44
CA GLY A 93 -15.62 11.00 0.46
C GLY A 93 -14.19 10.69 0.03
N THR A 94 -13.84 11.10 -1.19
CA THR A 94 -12.48 11.05 -1.80
C THR A 94 -11.46 12.00 -1.16
N LYS A 95 -11.87 12.77 -0.15
CA LYS A 95 -11.07 13.79 0.54
C LYS A 95 -10.63 13.27 1.91
N ARG A 96 -9.39 12.77 2.01
CA ARG A 96 -8.78 12.31 3.28
C ARG A 96 -7.28 12.59 3.26
N ASN A 97 -6.68 12.79 4.43
CA ASN A 97 -5.23 12.75 4.58
C ASN A 97 -4.71 11.32 4.33
N ALA A 98 -4.33 11.04 3.09
CA ALA A 98 -3.94 9.71 2.63
C ALA A 98 -2.75 9.14 3.42
N ALA A 99 -1.78 9.99 3.80
CA ALA A 99 -0.64 9.63 4.64
C ALA A 99 -1.04 9.15 6.05
N LYS A 100 -2.09 9.76 6.62
CA LYS A 100 -2.66 9.33 7.91
C LYS A 100 -3.41 8.01 7.79
N VAL A 101 -4.09 7.77 6.67
CA VAL A 101 -4.85 6.53 6.44
C VAL A 101 -3.92 5.33 6.30
N ILE A 102 -2.83 5.44 5.52
CA ILE A 102 -1.91 4.32 5.29
C ILE A 102 -1.17 3.85 6.55
N SER A 103 -0.97 4.75 7.52
CA SER A 103 -0.28 4.46 8.79
C SER A 103 -1.23 4.19 9.96
N ALA A 104 -2.54 4.40 9.80
CA ALA A 104 -3.53 4.32 10.88
C ALA A 104 -3.60 2.93 11.55
N TRP A 105 -3.30 1.86 10.83
CA TRP A 105 -3.33 0.51 11.40
C TRP A 105 -2.30 0.32 12.53
N ARG A 106 -1.18 1.07 12.49
CA ARG A 106 -0.06 0.98 13.45
C ARG A 106 -0.47 1.38 14.86
N SER A 107 -1.47 2.24 15.01
CA SER A 107 -2.02 2.63 16.31
C SER A 107 -3.24 1.80 16.71
N LYS A 108 -3.91 1.13 15.77
CA LYS A 108 -5.13 0.35 16.00
C LYS A 108 -4.87 -1.10 16.38
N LEU A 109 -3.79 -1.69 15.89
CA LEU A 109 -3.45 -3.09 16.19
C LEU A 109 -2.58 -3.20 17.43
N SER A 110 -2.82 -4.25 18.24
CA SER A 110 -1.93 -4.61 19.34
C SER A 110 -0.62 -5.18 18.79
N TRP A 111 0.46 -5.07 19.57
CA TRP A 111 1.76 -5.58 19.20
C TRP A 111 1.72 -7.09 18.89
N ASP A 112 1.02 -7.89 19.71
CA ASP A 112 0.90 -9.34 19.50
C ASP A 112 0.23 -9.69 18.16
N LYS A 113 -0.78 -8.91 17.75
CA LYS A 113 -1.43 -9.07 16.43
C LYS A 113 -0.47 -8.71 15.29
N VAL A 114 0.32 -7.66 15.45
CA VAL A 114 1.34 -7.27 14.47
C VAL A 114 2.41 -8.36 14.35
N GLN A 115 2.94 -8.85 15.46
CA GLN A 115 3.95 -9.93 15.44
C GLN A 115 3.41 -11.20 14.77
N MET A 116 2.17 -11.56 15.06
CA MET A 116 1.52 -12.72 14.45
C MET A 116 1.37 -12.57 12.94
N VAL A 117 0.87 -11.42 12.47
CA VAL A 117 0.74 -11.15 11.03
C VAL A 117 2.12 -11.14 10.37
N GLN A 118 3.13 -10.50 10.97
CA GLN A 118 4.50 -10.51 10.43
C GLN A 118 5.10 -11.92 10.34
N LYS A 119 4.76 -12.81 11.28
CA LYS A 119 5.21 -14.21 11.25
C LYS A 119 4.54 -14.98 10.10
N ILE A 120 3.21 -14.89 10.02
CA ILE A 120 2.41 -15.57 8.99
C ILE A 120 2.76 -15.05 7.59
N CYS A 121 2.96 -13.74 7.47
CA CYS A 121 3.16 -13.03 6.21
C CYS A 121 4.62 -12.68 5.93
N SER A 122 5.57 -13.38 6.56
CA SER A 122 7.00 -13.09 6.41
C SER A 122 7.46 -13.07 4.95
N GLU A 123 7.11 -14.11 4.19
CA GLU A 123 7.46 -14.23 2.76
C GLU A 123 6.91 -13.09 1.88
N PRO A 124 5.59 -12.79 1.85
CA PRO A 124 5.09 -11.71 1.01
C PRO A 124 5.59 -10.33 1.46
N LEU A 125 5.83 -10.11 2.76
CA LEU A 125 6.43 -8.86 3.23
C LEU A 125 7.83 -8.67 2.63
N ASP A 126 8.66 -9.70 2.66
CA ASP A 126 10.01 -9.65 2.08
C ASP A 126 9.96 -9.51 0.54
N LEU A 127 9.10 -10.28 -0.16
CA LEU A 127 8.94 -10.21 -1.62
C LEU A 127 8.44 -8.85 -2.12
N LEU A 128 7.61 -8.18 -1.34
CA LEU A 128 7.03 -6.86 -1.67
C LEU A 128 7.86 -5.69 -1.13
N GLY A 129 8.95 -5.97 -0.39
CA GLY A 129 9.85 -4.96 0.15
C GLY A 129 9.30 -4.20 1.37
N TYR A 130 8.35 -4.79 2.10
CA TYR A 130 7.84 -4.23 3.35
C TYR A 130 8.75 -4.60 4.53
N ARG A 131 9.23 -3.58 5.23
CA ARG A 131 10.00 -3.77 6.47
C ARG A 131 9.11 -4.33 7.58
N ARG A 132 9.67 -5.28 8.33
CA ARG A 132 9.11 -5.77 9.61
C ARG A 132 9.56 -4.88 10.77
N PHE A 133 8.70 -4.78 11.77
CA PHE A 133 8.97 -4.07 13.01
C PHE A 133 9.54 -5.03 14.06
N ASP A 134 10.54 -4.55 14.80
CA ASP A 134 11.23 -5.35 15.83
C ASP A 134 10.66 -5.13 17.22
N SER A 135 9.96 -4.01 17.44
CA SER A 135 9.36 -3.68 18.74
C SER A 135 8.14 -2.77 18.61
N LYS A 136 7.35 -2.68 19.69
CA LYS A 136 6.26 -1.70 19.81
C LYS A 136 6.75 -0.25 19.67
N LYS A 137 7.99 0.04 20.08
CA LYS A 137 8.62 1.36 19.91
C LYS A 137 8.90 1.63 18.43
N ASP A 138 9.47 0.65 17.74
CA ASP A 138 9.74 0.71 16.30
C ASP A 138 8.43 0.90 15.50
N LEU A 139 7.39 0.12 15.81
CA LEU A 139 6.04 0.26 15.23
C LEU A 139 5.40 1.64 15.44
N LYS A 140 5.83 2.43 16.43
CA LYS A 140 5.30 3.77 16.69
C LYS A 140 6.17 4.89 16.13
N SER A 141 7.35 4.59 15.59
CA SER A 141 8.24 5.59 14.99
C SER A 141 7.67 6.16 13.69
N ILE A 142 7.79 7.47 13.47
CA ILE A 142 7.26 8.16 12.26
C ILE A 142 8.10 7.85 11.01
N GLU A 143 9.36 7.45 11.18
CA GLU A 143 10.34 7.25 10.09
C GLU A 143 10.18 5.96 9.28
N SER A 144 9.23 5.09 9.66
CA SER A 144 9.17 3.71 9.17
C SER A 144 8.04 3.44 8.19
N ILE A 145 7.53 4.47 7.49
CA ILE A 145 6.77 4.22 6.25
C ILE A 145 7.82 3.88 5.19
N PRO A 146 7.86 2.64 4.65
CA PRO A 146 8.88 2.27 3.68
C PRO A 146 8.84 3.23 2.49
N HIS A 147 10.03 3.64 2.11
CA HIS A 147 10.33 4.60 1.06
C HIS A 147 9.44 4.43 -0.18
N VAL A 148 9.05 5.60 -0.71
CA VAL A 148 8.62 5.83 -2.08
C VAL A 148 9.45 4.96 -3.02
N MET A 149 8.83 4.29 -3.99
CA MET A 149 9.61 3.70 -5.09
C MET A 149 10.60 4.75 -5.56
N LYS A 150 11.91 4.52 -5.36
CA LYS A 150 12.87 5.18 -6.22
C LYS A 150 12.45 4.71 -7.60
N THR A 151 12.06 5.65 -8.45
CA THR A 151 11.90 5.40 -9.86
C THR A 151 13.15 4.65 -10.28
N ASP A 152 12.99 3.38 -10.67
CA ASP A 152 14.06 2.66 -11.33
C ASP A 152 14.28 3.43 -12.63
N ALA A 153 15.28 4.33 -12.59
CA ALA A 153 15.74 5.05 -13.73
C ALA A 153 16.34 4.02 -14.67
N LYS A 154 15.56 3.70 -15.70
CA LYS A 154 15.90 3.18 -17.02
C LYS A 154 17.15 2.30 -17.16
#